data_AF-A0A1V4KJN9-F1
#
_entry.id   AF-A0A1V4KJN9-F1
#
_cell.length_a   1.000
_cell.length_b   1.000
_cell.length_c   1.000
_cell.angle_alpha   90.00
_cell.angle_beta   90.00
_cell.angle_gamma   90.00
#
_symmetry.space_group_name_H-M   'P 1'
#
loop_
_entity.id
_entity.type
_entity.pdbx_description
1 polymer ?
#
loop_
_entity_poly.entity_id
_entity_poly.type
_entity_poly.pdbx_seq_one_letter_code
_entity_poly.pdbx_strand_id
1 'polypeptide(L)'
;MTRLKVCEPLLGAYLLIILHVQGQNSLDSMLHGTGMKTNPDQKKQANGVTLAPEDTLPFLKCYCSGHCPDDAINNTCITNGHCFAIIEEDEHGEPTLASGCMKYEGSDFQCKDSPKAQLRRTIECCRTDFCNQDLQPTLPPLDSTGK
;
A
#
# COMPACT_ATOMS: atom_id res chain seq x y z
N MET A 1 1.67 -53.68 43.41
CA MET A 1 2.24 -53.29 42.09
C MET A 1 1.14 -52.66 41.24
N THR A 2 0.89 -51.35 41.35
CA THR A 2 -0.21 -50.67 40.60
C THR A 2 -0.01 -49.14 40.59
N ARG A 3 1.11 -48.66 40.04
CA ARG A 3 1.39 -47.22 39.83
C ARG A 3 1.89 -46.93 38.40
N LEU A 4 1.43 -47.72 37.43
CA LEU A 4 1.84 -47.62 36.02
C LEU A 4 0.65 -47.92 35.09
N LYS A 5 -0.39 -47.06 35.12
CA LYS A 5 -1.55 -47.18 34.21
C LYS A 5 -2.38 -45.89 34.00
N VAL A 6 -1.87 -44.73 34.43
CA VAL A 6 -2.56 -43.43 34.35
C VAL A 6 -1.80 -42.39 33.49
N CYS A 7 -0.52 -42.63 33.16
CA CYS A 7 0.25 -41.73 32.28
C CYS A 7 -0.05 -41.88 30.79
N GLU A 8 -0.43 -43.07 30.31
CA GLU A 8 -0.71 -43.31 28.88
C GLU A 8 -1.80 -42.41 28.28
N PRO A 9 -3.01 -42.26 28.88
CA PRO A 9 -4.08 -41.49 28.24
C PRO A 9 -3.79 -39.98 28.18
N LEU A 10 -3.04 -39.43 29.14
CA LEU A 10 -2.67 -38.01 29.16
C LEU A 10 -1.64 -37.67 28.07
N LEU A 11 -0.64 -38.54 27.87
CA LEU A 11 0.33 -38.39 26.77
C LEU A 11 -0.34 -38.58 25.40
N GLY A 12 -1.25 -39.55 25.27
CA GLY A 12 -2.04 -39.76 24.06
C GLY A 12 -2.92 -38.55 23.70
N ALA A 13 -3.63 -37.99 24.68
CA ALA A 13 -4.43 -36.78 24.47
C ALA A 13 -3.58 -35.56 24.08
N TYR A 14 -2.41 -35.39 24.69
CA TYR A 14 -1.48 -34.30 24.36
C TYR A 14 -0.91 -34.43 22.93
N LEU A 15 -0.51 -35.64 22.53
CA LEU A 15 -0.09 -35.94 21.16
C LEU A 15 -1.19 -35.69 20.13
N LEU A 16 -2.44 -36.07 20.44
CA LEU A 16 -3.59 -35.77 19.58
C LEU A 16 -3.77 -34.26 19.43
N ILE A 17 -3.72 -33.46 20.51
CA ILE A 17 -3.85 -32.00 20.42
C ILE A 17 -2.76 -31.39 19.52
N ILE A 18 -1.50 -31.84 19.65
CA ILE A 18 -0.40 -31.37 18.77
C ILE A 18 -0.66 -31.74 17.30
N LEU A 19 -1.13 -32.96 17.01
CA LEU A 19 -1.49 -33.40 15.66
C LEU A 19 -2.65 -32.58 15.06
N HIS A 20 -3.64 -32.18 15.87
CA HIS A 20 -4.74 -31.33 15.39
C HIS A 20 -4.29 -29.88 15.13
N VAL A 21 -3.42 -29.32 15.98
CA VAL A 21 -2.87 -27.98 15.79
C VAL A 21 -1.95 -27.90 14.57
N GLN A 22 -1.20 -28.96 14.24
CA GLN A 22 -0.42 -29.05 13.01
C GLN A 22 -1.25 -29.44 11.77
N GLY A 23 -2.46 -29.99 11.97
CA GLY A 23 -3.30 -30.59 10.93
C GLY A 23 -4.18 -29.64 10.12
N GLN A 24 -4.25 -28.34 10.44
CA GLN A 24 -5.09 -27.37 9.72
C GLN A 24 -4.33 -26.40 8.80
N ASN A 25 -3.00 -26.53 8.68
CA ASN A 25 -2.20 -25.78 7.70
C ASN A 25 -1.84 -26.62 6.45
N SER A 26 -2.71 -27.56 6.05
CA SER A 26 -2.61 -28.22 4.75
C SER A 26 -3.04 -27.26 3.64
N LEU A 27 -2.05 -26.54 3.12
CA LEU A 27 -2.12 -25.65 1.97
C LEU A 27 -2.71 -26.37 0.74
N ASP A 28 -3.97 -26.05 0.41
CA ASP A 28 -4.61 -26.52 -0.83
C ASP A 28 -4.09 -25.68 -2.01
N SER A 29 -3.12 -26.24 -2.74
CA SER A 29 -2.51 -25.59 -3.91
C SER A 29 -2.33 -26.59 -5.06
N MET A 30 -3.38 -26.71 -5.87
CA MET A 30 -3.43 -27.31 -7.20
C MET A 30 -4.31 -26.40 -8.08
N LEU A 31 -4.10 -26.12 -9.37
CA LEU A 31 -3.09 -26.51 -10.37
C LEU A 31 -3.14 -25.44 -11.50
N HIS A 32 -2.10 -24.99 -12.20
CA HIS A 32 -0.78 -25.53 -12.56
C HIS A 32 0.28 -24.41 -12.60
N GLY A 33 1.56 -24.76 -12.79
CA GLY A 33 2.63 -23.81 -13.15
C GLY A 33 4.02 -24.45 -13.00
N THR A 34 4.67 -24.79 -14.10
CA THR A 34 5.92 -25.59 -14.17
C THR A 34 7.06 -24.96 -13.35
N GLY A 35 7.48 -25.65 -12.29
CA GLY A 35 8.24 -25.00 -11.20
C GLY A 35 9.75 -24.85 -11.36
N MET A 36 10.34 -24.32 -10.28
CA MET A 36 11.70 -24.62 -9.84
C MET A 36 11.77 -24.49 -8.31
N LYS A 37 12.42 -25.44 -7.61
CA LYS A 37 12.64 -25.36 -6.15
C LYS A 37 13.95 -24.62 -5.87
N THR A 38 13.96 -23.69 -4.93
CA THR A 38 15.19 -23.18 -4.30
C THR A 38 15.02 -23.09 -2.78
N ASN A 39 16.07 -23.49 -2.04
CA ASN A 39 16.11 -23.49 -0.57
C ASN A 39 16.45 -22.08 -0.04
N PRO A 40 16.01 -21.71 1.18
CA PRO A 40 16.26 -20.40 1.79
C PRO A 40 17.65 -20.33 2.45
N ASP A 41 18.73 -20.57 1.71
CA ASP A 41 20.11 -20.47 2.23
C ASP A 41 21.18 -20.27 1.14
N GLN A 42 20.99 -19.28 0.22
CA GLN A 42 22.04 -18.87 -0.71
C GLN A 42 22.17 -17.33 -0.87
N LYS A 43 23.05 -16.77 -0.04
CA LYS A 43 24.24 -16.03 -0.48
C LYS A 43 24.09 -15.14 -1.75
N LYS A 44 23.74 -13.88 -1.52
CA LYS A 44 24.19 -12.69 -2.29
C LYS A 44 24.40 -12.93 -3.80
N GLN A 45 23.32 -13.12 -4.54
CA GLN A 45 23.30 -12.88 -5.99
C GLN A 45 22.55 -11.58 -6.26
N ALA A 46 23.26 -10.60 -6.84
CA ALA A 46 22.64 -9.49 -7.55
C ALA A 46 22.11 -10.05 -8.88
N ASN A 47 20.99 -10.76 -8.83
CA ASN A 47 20.25 -11.11 -10.04
C ASN A 47 19.73 -9.81 -10.65
N GLY A 48 20.27 -9.44 -11.81
CA GLY A 48 19.87 -8.27 -12.60
C GLY A 48 18.49 -8.43 -13.25
N VAL A 49 17.50 -8.87 -12.47
CA VAL A 49 16.10 -8.76 -12.81
C VAL A 49 15.70 -7.32 -12.48
N THR A 50 15.59 -6.49 -13.51
CA THR A 50 14.97 -5.16 -13.38
C THR A 50 13.52 -5.37 -12.97
N LEU A 51 13.20 -5.11 -11.70
CA LEU A 51 11.81 -5.05 -11.23
C LEU A 51 11.08 -3.95 -12.00
N ALA A 52 9.82 -4.20 -12.35
CA ALA A 52 8.99 -3.16 -12.91
C ALA A 52 8.78 -2.06 -11.84
N PRO A 53 8.73 -0.77 -12.21
CA PRO A 53 8.57 0.31 -11.25
C PRO A 53 7.35 0.16 -10.31
N GLU A 54 6.25 -0.40 -10.80
CA GLU A 54 5.04 -0.71 -10.04
C GLU A 54 5.27 -1.74 -8.91
N ASP A 55 6.17 -2.71 -9.12
CA ASP A 55 6.54 -3.77 -8.16
C ASP A 55 7.58 -3.32 -7.12
N THR A 56 8.06 -2.07 -7.19
CA THR A 56 9.06 -1.58 -6.24
C THR A 56 8.46 -1.38 -4.84
N LEU A 57 9.21 -1.78 -3.82
CA LEU A 57 8.81 -1.61 -2.42
C LEU A 57 8.62 -0.11 -2.09
N PRO A 58 7.64 0.27 -1.25
CA PRO A 58 7.46 1.66 -0.82
C PRO A 58 8.73 2.23 -0.16
N PHE A 59 9.14 3.42 -0.59
CA PHE A 59 10.39 4.07 -0.15
C PHE A 59 10.25 5.57 0.11
N LEU A 60 9.19 6.21 -0.39
CA LEU A 60 8.95 7.65 -0.30
C LEU A 60 7.96 7.94 0.83
N LYS A 61 8.32 8.85 1.75
CA LYS A 61 7.42 9.34 2.81
C LYS A 61 6.75 10.64 2.39
N CYS A 62 5.46 10.78 2.68
CA CYS A 62 4.68 11.97 2.36
C CYS A 62 3.87 12.42 3.57
N TYR A 63 3.62 13.72 3.66
CA TYR A 63 2.55 14.23 4.52
C TYR A 63 1.19 13.82 3.94
N CYS A 64 0.18 13.60 4.79
CA CYS A 64 -1.19 13.35 4.35
C CYS A 64 -2.19 14.14 5.19
N SER A 65 -3.26 14.60 4.54
CA SER A 65 -4.41 15.26 5.15
C SER A 65 -5.61 15.04 4.23
N GLY A 66 -6.73 14.55 4.77
CA GLY A 66 -7.89 14.10 3.98
C GLY A 66 -7.68 12.75 3.26
N HIS A 67 -6.47 12.48 2.74
CA HIS A 67 -6.10 11.22 2.07
C HIS A 67 -5.04 10.41 2.82
N CYS A 68 -5.16 10.32 4.15
CA CYS A 68 -4.38 9.37 4.93
C CYS A 68 -4.98 7.95 4.87
N PRO A 69 -4.17 6.88 4.81
CA PRO A 69 -4.65 5.53 5.08
C PRO A 69 -5.01 5.35 6.58
N ASP A 70 -5.82 4.34 6.90
CA ASP A 70 -6.29 4.08 8.27
C ASP A 70 -5.16 3.79 9.28
N ASP A 71 -4.01 3.30 8.80
CA ASP A 71 -2.81 3.00 9.59
C ASP A 71 -1.79 4.14 9.62
N ALA A 72 -2.15 5.33 9.11
CA ALA A 72 -1.27 6.50 9.11
C ALA A 72 -0.88 6.93 10.53
N ILE A 73 0.43 7.06 10.76
CA ILE A 73 0.99 7.57 12.02
C ILE A 73 1.49 8.99 11.78
N ASN A 74 1.10 9.93 12.64
CA ASN A 74 1.53 11.34 12.58
C ASN A 74 1.32 11.99 11.20
N ASN A 75 0.13 11.80 10.59
CA ASN A 75 -0.21 12.36 9.27
C ASN A 75 0.83 12.02 8.19
N THR A 76 1.41 10.83 8.26
CA THR A 76 2.44 10.35 7.33
C THR A 76 1.98 9.06 6.65
N CYS A 77 2.19 8.99 5.33
CA CYS A 77 1.99 7.78 4.53
C CYS A 77 3.28 7.43 3.77
N ILE A 78 3.37 6.20 3.25
CA ILE A 78 4.55 5.70 2.52
C ILE A 78 4.12 5.12 1.16
N THR A 79 4.85 5.42 0.09
CA THR A 79 4.55 4.96 -1.28
C THR A 79 5.81 4.64 -2.10
N ASN A 80 5.64 3.98 -3.24
CA ASN A 80 6.64 3.84 -4.30
C ASN A 80 6.48 4.87 -5.45
N GLY A 81 5.32 5.53 -5.51
CA GLY A 81 4.96 6.52 -6.51
C GLY A 81 5.42 7.93 -6.13
N HIS A 82 4.44 8.77 -5.78
CA HIS A 82 4.59 10.22 -5.58
C HIS A 82 3.86 10.68 -4.33
N CYS A 83 4.34 11.77 -3.74
CA CYS A 83 3.53 12.57 -2.84
C CYS A 83 2.68 13.55 -3.68
N PHE A 84 1.49 13.90 -3.19
CA PHE A 84 0.66 14.91 -3.82
C PHE A 84 0.09 15.91 -2.82
N ALA A 85 -0.21 17.10 -3.31
CA ALA A 85 -1.13 18.06 -2.72
C ALA A 85 -2.18 18.43 -3.78
N ILE A 86 -3.44 18.60 -3.36
CA ILE A 86 -4.55 18.92 -4.24
C ILE A 86 -5.45 19.97 -3.60
N ILE A 87 -5.90 20.93 -4.40
CA ILE A 87 -6.99 21.83 -4.04
C ILE A 87 -8.19 21.50 -4.92
N GLU A 88 -9.38 21.27 -4.33
CA GLU A 88 -10.63 21.01 -5.05
C GLU A 88 -11.74 21.92 -4.50
N GLU A 89 -12.58 22.48 -5.37
CA GLU A 89 -13.84 23.14 -4.97
C GLU A 89 -14.92 22.09 -4.73
N ASP A 90 -15.65 22.19 -3.62
CA ASP A 90 -16.79 21.33 -3.31
C ASP A 90 -18.07 21.73 -4.09
N GLU A 91 -19.19 21.04 -3.83
CA GLU A 91 -20.48 21.35 -4.47
C GLU A 91 -21.02 22.75 -4.16
N HIS A 92 -20.51 23.42 -3.12
CA HIS A 92 -20.85 24.79 -2.73
C HIS A 92 -19.87 25.84 -3.29
N GLY A 93 -18.75 25.39 -3.91
CA GLY A 93 -17.67 26.23 -4.39
C GLY A 93 -16.61 26.57 -3.34
N GLU A 94 -16.61 25.90 -2.18
CA GLU A 94 -15.62 26.14 -1.12
C GLU A 94 -14.32 25.37 -1.42
N PRO A 95 -13.15 26.04 -1.40
CA PRO A 95 -11.87 25.42 -1.69
C PRO A 95 -11.37 24.56 -0.52
N THR A 96 -11.14 23.27 -0.78
CA THR A 96 -10.57 22.33 0.19
C THR A 96 -9.17 21.89 -0.23
N LEU A 97 -8.21 21.93 0.71
CA LEU A 97 -6.83 21.48 0.49
C LEU A 97 -6.63 20.10 1.13
N ALA A 98 -6.18 19.13 0.34
CA ALA A 98 -5.85 17.79 0.77
C ALA A 98 -4.47 17.36 0.26
N SER A 99 -3.91 16.30 0.86
CA SER A 99 -2.58 15.78 0.50
C SER A 99 -2.45 14.31 0.87
N GLY A 100 -1.52 13.60 0.24
CA GLY A 100 -1.23 12.22 0.60
C GLY A 100 -0.29 11.51 -0.35
N CYS A 101 -0.44 10.19 -0.40
CA CYS A 101 0.39 9.27 -1.17
C CYS A 101 -0.33 8.77 -2.41
N MET A 102 0.35 8.82 -3.55
CA MET A 102 -0.08 8.23 -4.81
C MET A 102 0.80 7.02 -5.14
N LYS A 103 0.19 5.91 -5.55
CA LYS A 103 0.91 4.73 -6.06
C LYS A 103 1.66 5.07 -7.34
N TYR A 104 2.72 4.31 -7.67
CA TYR A 104 3.44 4.52 -8.93
C TYR A 104 2.54 4.20 -10.14
N GLU A 105 1.82 3.09 -10.09
CA GLU A 105 0.88 2.70 -11.14
C GLU A 105 -0.19 3.80 -11.33
N GLY A 106 -0.29 4.32 -12.56
CA GLY A 106 -1.26 5.36 -12.93
C GLY A 106 -0.96 6.77 -12.40
N SER A 107 0.18 7.03 -11.74
CA SER A 107 0.53 8.39 -11.30
C SER A 107 0.68 9.36 -12.47
N ASP A 108 1.22 8.88 -13.60
CA ASP A 108 1.38 9.65 -14.84
C ASP A 108 0.08 10.25 -15.40
N PHE A 109 -1.07 9.66 -15.07
CA PHE A 109 -2.39 10.16 -15.45
C PHE A 109 -3.01 11.03 -14.36
N GLN A 110 -2.83 10.67 -13.09
CA GLN A 110 -3.42 11.40 -11.95
C GLN A 110 -2.69 12.72 -11.67
N CYS A 111 -1.38 12.78 -11.86
CA CYS A 111 -0.57 14.01 -11.74
C CYS A 111 -0.69 14.94 -12.95
N LYS A 112 -1.34 14.50 -14.04
CA LYS A 112 -1.68 15.34 -15.20
C LYS A 112 -3.17 15.65 -15.14
N ASP A 113 -3.53 16.66 -14.37
CA ASP A 113 -4.93 16.99 -14.10
C ASP A 113 -5.75 17.16 -15.39
N SER A 114 -7.03 16.81 -15.31
CA SER A 114 -7.92 16.83 -16.47
C SER A 114 -8.51 18.24 -16.64
N PRO A 115 -8.23 18.95 -17.75
CA PRO A 115 -8.82 20.27 -18.00
C PRO A 115 -10.32 20.22 -18.33
N LYS A 116 -10.96 19.05 -18.15
CA LYS A 116 -12.40 18.81 -18.31
C LYS A 116 -13.04 18.27 -17.02
N ALA A 117 -12.38 18.42 -15.87
CA ALA A 117 -13.00 18.14 -14.58
C ALA A 117 -14.26 19.01 -14.41
N GLN A 118 -15.32 18.45 -13.82
CA GLN A 118 -16.59 19.17 -13.60
C GLN A 118 -16.46 20.21 -12.48
N LEU A 119 -15.67 19.91 -11.46
CA LEU A 119 -15.29 20.81 -10.38
C LEU A 119 -13.89 21.36 -10.67
N ARG A 120 -13.65 22.62 -10.30
CA ARG A 120 -12.32 23.23 -10.43
C ARG A 120 -11.40 22.62 -9.39
N ARG A 121 -10.23 22.23 -9.84
CA ARG A 121 -9.18 21.66 -8.99
C ARG A 121 -7.80 21.85 -9.59
N THR A 122 -6.77 21.62 -8.79
CA THR A 122 -5.39 21.52 -9.23
C THR A 122 -4.62 20.59 -8.30
N ILE A 123 -3.98 19.58 -8.89
CA ILE A 123 -3.09 18.64 -8.20
C ILE A 123 -1.64 18.87 -8.60
N GLU A 124 -0.75 18.88 -7.60
CA GLU A 124 0.69 18.92 -7.77
C GLU A 124 1.34 17.67 -7.15
N CYS A 125 2.27 17.07 -7.89
CA CYS A 125 2.97 15.85 -7.48
C CYS A 125 4.48 16.06 -7.37
N CYS A 126 5.10 15.41 -6.38
CA CYS A 126 6.54 15.48 -6.13
C CYS A 126 7.09 14.13 -5.64
N ARG A 127 8.43 13.97 -5.57
CA ARG A 127 9.08 12.66 -5.36
C ARG A 127 10.32 12.69 -4.44
N THR A 128 10.30 13.53 -3.42
CA THR A 128 11.30 13.54 -2.32
C THR A 128 10.58 13.51 -0.97
N ASP A 129 11.23 13.00 0.08
CA ASP A 129 10.55 12.82 1.38
C ASP A 129 9.93 14.13 1.89
N PHE A 130 8.65 14.05 2.29
CA PHE A 130 7.80 15.15 2.77
C PHE A 130 7.68 16.36 1.83
N CYS A 131 7.98 16.20 0.55
CA CYS A 131 7.95 17.30 -0.43
C CYS A 131 6.59 18.00 -0.59
N ASN A 132 5.50 17.34 -0.20
CA ASN A 132 4.13 17.86 -0.29
C ASN A 132 3.66 18.59 0.98
N GLN A 133 4.51 18.74 2.01
CA GLN A 133 4.12 19.40 3.26
C GLN A 133 3.85 20.90 3.08
N ASP A 134 4.62 21.57 2.20
CA ASP A 134 4.51 23.01 1.93
C ASP A 134 3.89 23.34 0.56
N LEU A 135 3.47 22.32 -0.21
CA LEU A 135 2.81 22.51 -1.50
C LEU A 135 1.42 23.13 -1.31
N GLN A 136 1.20 24.26 -1.97
CA GLN A 136 -0.05 25.02 -1.94
C GLN A 136 -0.51 25.26 -3.38
N PRO A 137 -1.04 24.22 -4.07
CA PRO A 137 -1.60 24.38 -5.40
C PRO A 137 -2.74 25.41 -5.38
N THR A 138 -2.84 26.19 -6.45
CA THR A 138 -3.90 27.21 -6.62
C THR A 138 -4.92 26.73 -7.63
N LEU A 139 -6.21 26.93 -7.34
CA LEU A 139 -7.29 26.63 -8.27
C LEU A 139 -7.08 27.32 -9.64
N PRO A 140 -7.50 26.67 -10.74
CA PRO A 140 -7.45 27.29 -12.06
C PRO A 140 -8.35 28.53 -12.06
N PRO A 141 -8.04 29.56 -12.86
CA PRO A 141 -8.88 30.75 -12.96
C PRO A 141 -10.32 30.36 -13.34
N LEU A 142 -11.30 31.14 -12.87
CA LEU A 142 -12.66 31.04 -13.38
C LEU A 142 -12.65 31.38 -14.87
N ASP A 143 -13.19 30.49 -15.70
CA ASP A 143 -13.41 30.77 -17.11
C ASP A 143 -14.37 31.96 -17.25
N SER A 144 -13.83 33.14 -17.58
CA SER A 144 -14.60 34.37 -17.76
C SER A 144 -15.47 34.36 -19.04
N THR A 145 -15.67 33.18 -19.64
CA THR A 145 -16.37 32.97 -20.91
C THR A 145 -17.87 32.81 -20.69
N GLY A 146 -18.49 33.86 -20.14
CA GLY A 146 -19.91 34.08 -20.37
C GLY A 146 -20.14 34.44 -21.85
N LYS A 147 -20.56 33.47 -22.66
CA LYS A 147 -21.08 33.72 -24.02
C LYS A 147 -22.06 32.63 -24.47
#